data_AF-A0A951PI44-F1
#
_entry.id   AF-A0A951PI44-F1
#
_cell.length_a   1.000
_cell.length_b   1.000
_cell.length_c   1.000
_cell.angle_alpha   90.00
_cell.angle_beta   90.00
_cell.angle_gamma   90.00
#
_symmetry.space_group_name_H-M   'P 1'
#
loop_
_entity.id
_entity.type
_entity.pdbx_description
1 polymer ?
#
loop_
_entity_poly.entity_id
_entity_poly.type
_entity_poly.pdbx_seq_one_letter_code
_entity_poly.pdbx_strand_id
1 'polypeptide(L)' 'MSQKGSSKNKEVVRRLNVPLAEDESEKLKKLAEAEDRSEGKTAQRLIREGLERAEAEGKI' A
#
# COMPACT_ATOMS: atom_id res chain seq x y z
N MET A 1 -10.48 7.87 -37.81
CA MET A 1 -10.68 6.98 -36.64
C MET A 1 -9.49 7.15 -35.73
N SER A 2 -9.63 7.78 -34.57
CA SER A 2 -8.50 7.96 -33.63
C SER A 2 -8.70 7.03 -32.45
N GLN A 3 -8.00 5.90 -32.48
CA GLN A 3 -7.97 4.93 -31.40
C GLN A 3 -7.02 5.47 -30.32
N LYS A 4 -7.56 6.31 -29.43
CA LYS A 4 -6.85 6.85 -28.27
C LYS A 4 -6.67 5.70 -27.27
N GLY A 5 -5.57 4.97 -27.41
CA GLY A 5 -5.15 3.93 -26.49
C GLY A 5 -5.13 4.48 -25.07
N SER A 6 -6.14 4.12 -24.29
CA SER A 6 -6.11 4.32 -22.84
C SER A 6 -5.07 3.34 -22.32
N SER A 7 -3.84 3.79 -22.11
CA SER A 7 -2.85 3.11 -21.29
C SER A 7 -3.36 3.10 -19.85
N LYS A 8 -4.38 2.28 -19.59
CA LYS A 8 -4.77 1.89 -18.23
C LYS A 8 -3.53 1.24 -17.63
N ASN A 9 -2.88 1.93 -16.72
CA ASN A 9 -1.91 1.34 -15.81
C ASN A 9 -2.52 0.03 -15.30
N LYS A 10 -1.98 -1.11 -15.70
CA LYS A 10 -2.50 -2.41 -15.28
C LYS A 10 -2.17 -2.55 -13.80
N GLU A 11 -3.13 -2.23 -12.93
CA GLU A 11 -2.99 -2.54 -11.50
C GLU A 11 -2.81 -4.05 -11.34
N VAL A 12 -1.64 -4.45 -10.87
CA VAL A 12 -1.37 -5.84 -10.51
C VAL A 12 -1.76 -6.03 -9.06
N VAL A 13 -2.83 -6.78 -8.83
CA VAL A 13 -3.26 -7.15 -7.48
C VAL A 13 -2.45 -8.37 -7.03
N ARG A 14 -1.57 -8.18 -6.04
CA ARG A 14 -0.79 -9.25 -5.41
C ARG A 14 -1.19 -9.38 -3.93
N ARG A 15 -1.42 -10.60 -3.46
CA ARG A 15 -1.58 -10.91 -2.03
C ARG A 15 -0.22 -11.18 -1.41
N LEU A 16 0.06 -10.55 -0.27
CA LEU A 16 1.26 -10.76 0.54
C LEU A 16 0.81 -11.27 1.91
N ASN A 17 1.41 -12.36 2.37
CA ASN A 17 1.25 -12.83 3.75
C ASN A 17 2.43 -12.28 4.55
N VAL A 18 2.17 -11.25 5.37
CA VAL A 18 3.20 -10.57 6.15
C VAL A 18 3.00 -10.96 7.62
N PRO A 19 3.94 -11.70 8.23
CA PRO A 19 3.89 -11.93 9.66
C PRO A 19 4.17 -10.61 10.38
N LEU A 20 3.30 -10.25 11.32
CA LEU A 20 3.46 -9.10 12.20
C LEU A 20 3.63 -9.60 13.63
N ALA A 21 4.46 -8.91 14.41
CA ALA A 21 4.42 -9.07 15.85
C ALA A 21 3.05 -8.64 16.40
N GLU A 22 2.69 -9.12 17.59
CA GLU A 22 1.40 -8.82 18.21
C GLU A 22 1.18 -7.31 18.36
N ASP A 23 2.21 -6.59 18.82
CA ASP A 23 2.14 -5.14 19.01
C ASP A 23 2.05 -4.36 17.68
N GLU A 24 2.69 -4.85 16.62
CA GLU A 24 2.60 -4.27 15.27
C GLU A 24 1.20 -4.42 14.69
N SER A 25 0.59 -5.60 14.87
CA SER A 25 -0.79 -5.89 14.47
C SER A 25 -1.78 -4.97 15.19
N GLU A 26 -1.64 -4.81 16.51
CA GLU A 26 -2.48 -3.89 17.27
C GLU A 26 -2.34 -2.43 16.83
N LYS A 27 -1.11 -1.98 16.57
CA LYS A 27 -0.84 -0.61 16.09
C LYS A 27 -1.50 -0.37 14.74
N LEU A 28 -1.40 -1.33 13.82
CA LEU A 28 -2.03 -1.25 12.50
C LEU A 28 -3.56 -1.16 12.63
N LYS A 29 -4.16 -2.00 13.48
CA LYS A 29 -5.60 -1.97 13.75
C LYS A 29 -6.06 -0.62 14.30
N LYS A 30 -5.41 -0.12 15.36
CA LYS A 30 -5.72 1.18 15.97
C LYS A 30 -5.61 2.33 14.96
N LEU A 31 -4.58 2.29 14.10
CA LEU A 31 -4.41 3.30 13.04
C LEU A 31 -5.52 3.21 11.99
N ALA A 32 -5.91 2.00 11.58
CA ALA A 32 -6.98 1.80 10.63
C ALA A 32 -8.34 2.31 11.16
N GLU A 33 -8.64 2.04 12.43
CA GLU A 33 -9.83 2.55 13.13
C GLU A 33 -9.82 4.09 13.20
N ALA A 34 -8.69 4.70 13.56
CA ALA A 34 -8.56 6.15 13.65
C ALA A 34 -8.71 6.86 12.28
N GLU A 35 -8.38 6.17 11.19
CA GLU A 35 -8.49 6.70 9.82
C GLU A 35 -9.83 6.36 9.12
N ASP A 36 -10.74 5.63 9.78
CA ASP A 36 -11.97 5.07 9.19
C ASP A 36 -11.67 4.24 7.92
N ARG A 37 -10.68 3.35 8.01
CA ARG A 37 -10.19 2.50 6.91
C ARG A 37 -10.05 1.05 7.33
N SER A 38 -9.97 0.15 6.35
CA SER A 38 -9.60 -1.24 6.61
C SER A 38 -8.09 -1.38 6.83
N GLU A 39 -7.68 -2.31 7.69
CA GLU A 39 -6.26 -2.61 7.96
C GLU A 39 -5.46 -2.85 6.68
N GLY A 40 -6.02 -3.58 5.71
CA GLY A 40 -5.38 -3.84 4.43
C GLY A 40 -5.17 -2.57 3.59
N LYS A 41 -6.10 -1.61 3.64
CA LYS A 41 -5.95 -0.32 2.94
C LYS A 41 -4.93 0.57 3.62
N THR A 42 -4.91 0.57 4.95
CA THR A 42 -3.88 1.27 5.74
C THR A 42 -2.50 0.68 5.46
N ALA A 43 -2.36 -0.64 5.47
CA ALA A 43 -1.11 -1.33 5.13
C ALA A 43 -0.67 -1.02 3.68
N GLN A 44 -1.59 -1.04 2.72
CA GLN A 44 -1.29 -0.67 1.33
C GLN A 44 -0.75 0.77 1.22
N ARG A 45 -1.34 1.72 1.96
CA ARG A 45 -0.89 3.11 2.01
C ARG A 45 0.52 3.22 2.58
N LEU A 46 0.79 2.58 3.72
CA LEU A 46 2.10 2.59 4.36
C LEU A 46 3.18 1.95 3.48
N ILE A 47 2.86 0.86 2.77
CA ILE A 47 3.78 0.25 1.79
C ILE A 47 4.10 1.25 0.67
N ARG A 48 3.09 1.95 0.13
CA ARG A 48 3.30 2.93 -0.94
C ARG A 48 4.21 4.07 -0.47
N GLU A 49 3.92 4.66 0.67
CA GLU A 49 4.73 5.75 1.24
C GLU A 49 6.18 5.29 1.53
N GLY A 50 6.35 4.06 2.02
CA GLY A 50 7.67 3.46 2.22
C GLY A 50 8.45 3.29 0.91
N LEU A 51 7.78 2.88 -0.17
CA LEU A 51 8.39 2.73 -1.50
C LEU A 51 8.77 4.08 -2.11
N GLU A 52 7.87 5.08 -2.05
CA GLU A 52 8.15 6.44 -2.52
C GLU A 52 9.36 7.05 -1.79
N ARG A 53 9.47 6.80 -0.48
CA ARG A 53 10.63 7.22 0.31
C ARG A 53 11.91 6.50 -0.10
N ALA A 54 11.84 5.19 -0.34
CA ALA A 54 13.01 4.41 -0.77
C ALA A 54 13.53 4.86 -2.14
N GLU A 55 12.64 5.21 -3.07
CA GLU A 55 12.98 5.78 -4.38
C GLU A 55 13.62 7.17 -4.23
N ALA A 56 13.05 8.05 -3.39
CA ALA A 56 13.61 9.36 -3.12
C ALA A 56 15.01 9.32 -2.46
N GLU A 57 15.26 8.27 -1.66
CA GLU A 57 16.55 8.00 -1.02
C GLU A 57 17.55 7.27 -1.95
N GLY A 58 17.14 6.90 -3.18
CA GLY A 58 17.97 6.19 -4.15
C GLY A 58 18.30 4.74 -3.76
N LYS A 59 17.46 4.11 -2.93
CA LYS A 59 17.62 2.71 -2.51
C LYS A 59 17.04 1.72 -3.51
N ILE A 60 16.07 2.16 -4.30
CA ILE A 60 15.43 1.44 -5.41
C ILE A 60 15.24 2.38 -6.60
#